data_AF-A0A517U251-F1
#
_entry.id   AF-A0A517U251-F1
#
_cell.length_a   1.000
_cell.length_b   1.000
_cell.length_c   1.000
_cell.angle_alpha   90.00
_cell.angle_beta   90.00
_cell.angle_gamma   90.00
#
_symmetry.space_group_name_H-M   'P 1'
#
loop_
_entity.id
_entity.type
_entity.pdbx_description
1 polymer ?
#
loop_
_entity_poly.entity_id
_entity_poly.type
_entity_poly.pdbx_seq_one_letter_code
_entity_poly.pdbx_strand_id
1 'polypeptide(L)'
;MYNRQTIAAMVGIMLAFCAGCSHPGQRLLQARIEKDGQPVLQTRFGVPDSWDQYAAWQRLDSQVFEPVSTLKLDPNDFGQLVIKGNIRVTLVHAGKRFAAVNIEQIRLVSVSAGAKTWQLAPGEVDRTAKALNAKKE
;
A
#
# COMPACT_ATOMS: atom_id res chain seq x y z
N MET A 1 -56.75 -15.48 -55.58
CA MET A 1 -55.57 -14.58 -55.52
C MET A 1 -55.06 -14.59 -54.07
N TYR A 2 -54.00 -15.34 -53.79
CA TYR A 2 -53.45 -15.48 -52.43
C TYR A 2 -52.44 -14.37 -52.17
N ASN A 3 -52.76 -13.50 -51.22
CA ASN A 3 -51.95 -12.35 -50.87
C ASN A 3 -50.79 -12.80 -49.94
N ARG A 4 -49.58 -12.82 -50.50
CA ARG A 4 -48.32 -13.06 -49.80
C ARG A 4 -47.82 -11.74 -49.21
N GLN A 5 -47.90 -11.55 -47.90
CA GLN A 5 -47.06 -10.55 -47.21
C GLN A 5 -46.50 -11.14 -45.90
N THR A 6 -45.38 -11.84 -46.11
CA THR A 6 -44.13 -11.78 -45.35
C THR A 6 -44.21 -11.28 -43.90
N ILE A 7 -44.33 -12.23 -42.96
CA ILE A 7 -44.00 -12.02 -41.55
C ILE A 7 -42.46 -11.95 -41.46
N ALA A 8 -41.91 -10.75 -41.31
CA ALA A 8 -40.50 -10.55 -41.00
C ALA A 8 -40.27 -10.80 -39.51
N ALA A 9 -39.98 -12.04 -39.16
CA ALA A 9 -39.37 -12.42 -37.90
C ALA A 9 -37.85 -12.45 -38.07
N MET A 10 -37.11 -11.83 -37.15
CA MET A 10 -35.79 -12.22 -36.62
C MET A 10 -35.04 -10.96 -36.15
N VAL A 11 -35.08 -10.70 -34.85
CA VAL A 11 -33.97 -11.03 -33.94
C VAL A 11 -32.69 -10.29 -34.37
N GLY A 12 -32.70 -8.98 -34.17
CA GLY A 12 -31.48 -8.17 -34.12
C GLY A 12 -30.77 -8.47 -32.81
N ILE A 13 -29.68 -9.23 -32.92
CA ILE A 13 -28.79 -9.69 -31.86
C ILE A 13 -28.41 -8.53 -30.93
N MET A 14 -28.87 -8.60 -29.68
CA MET A 14 -28.25 -7.90 -28.56
C MET A 14 -26.82 -8.43 -28.45
N LEU A 15 -25.87 -7.76 -29.11
CA LEU A 15 -24.45 -7.95 -28.86
C LEU A 15 -24.19 -7.53 -27.43
N ALA A 16 -24.05 -8.54 -26.58
CA ALA A 16 -23.80 -8.43 -25.18
C ALA A 16 -22.59 -7.52 -24.93
N PHE A 17 -22.84 -6.42 -24.23
CA PHE A 17 -21.86 -5.71 -23.43
C PHE A 17 -21.38 -6.63 -22.29
N CYS A 18 -20.76 -7.74 -22.63
CA CYS A 18 -19.78 -8.38 -21.77
C CYS A 18 -18.46 -7.63 -21.97
N ALA A 19 -18.48 -6.32 -21.71
CA ALA A 19 -17.30 -5.64 -21.19
C ALA A 19 -17.04 -6.31 -19.85
N GLY A 20 -16.36 -7.47 -19.90
CA GLY A 20 -15.86 -8.14 -18.73
C GLY A 20 -15.00 -7.13 -18.03
N CYS A 21 -15.55 -6.52 -16.98
CA CYS A 21 -14.77 -5.83 -15.97
C CYS A 21 -13.89 -6.91 -15.34
N SER A 22 -12.78 -7.22 -16.00
CA SER A 22 -11.65 -7.90 -15.43
C SER A 22 -11.26 -7.02 -14.26
N HIS A 23 -11.74 -7.40 -13.07
CA HIS A 23 -11.39 -6.71 -11.85
C HIS A 23 -9.86 -6.71 -11.83
N PRO A 24 -9.21 -5.54 -11.73
CA PRO A 24 -7.77 -5.50 -11.73
C PRO A 24 -7.29 -6.43 -10.61
N GLY A 25 -6.36 -7.33 -10.95
CA GLY A 25 -5.78 -8.25 -9.98
C GLY A 25 -5.30 -7.49 -8.75
N GLN A 26 -5.28 -8.16 -7.60
CA GLN A 26 -4.78 -7.57 -6.36
C GLN A 26 -3.54 -8.31 -5.90
N ARG A 27 -2.55 -7.55 -5.43
CA ARG A 27 -1.38 -8.07 -4.71
C ARG A 27 -1.44 -7.71 -3.24
N LEU A 28 -1.08 -8.67 -2.41
CA LEU A 28 -0.83 -8.44 -0.99
C LEU A 28 0.62 -7.96 -0.81
N LEU A 29 0.79 -6.79 -0.20
CA LEU A 29 2.07 -6.24 0.21
C LEU A 29 2.24 -6.35 1.72
N GLN A 30 3.47 -6.59 2.15
CA GLN A 30 3.90 -6.41 3.52
C GLN A 30 4.88 -5.24 3.57
N ALA A 31 4.57 -4.22 4.36
CA ALA A 31 5.53 -3.18 4.69
C ALA A 31 6.26 -3.55 5.99
N ARG A 32 7.58 -3.37 5.99
CA ARG A 32 8.45 -3.59 7.15
C ARG A 32 9.29 -2.35 7.38
N ILE A 33 9.36 -1.92 8.64
CA ILE A 33 10.31 -0.90 9.10
C ILE A 33 11.36 -1.63 9.90
N GLU A 34 12.61 -1.51 9.47
CA GLU A 34 13.78 -2.10 10.11
C GLU A 34 14.64 -0.98 10.69
N LYS A 35 15.15 -1.16 11.90
CA LYS A 35 16.17 -0.31 12.51
C LYS A 35 17.43 -1.14 12.70
N ASP A 36 18.54 -0.70 12.13
CA ASP A 36 19.84 -1.37 12.24
C ASP A 36 19.75 -2.86 11.81
N GLY A 37 18.93 -3.14 10.79
CA GLY A 37 18.69 -4.48 10.26
C GLY A 37 17.69 -5.34 11.03
N GLN A 38 17.12 -4.84 12.13
CA GLN A 38 16.12 -5.56 12.93
C GLN A 38 14.70 -5.05 12.62
N PRO A 39 13.72 -5.92 12.33
CA PRO A 39 12.34 -5.51 12.09
C PRO A 39 11.71 -4.99 13.38
N VAL A 40 11.23 -3.75 13.36
CA VAL A 40 10.61 -3.11 14.53
C VAL A 40 9.10 -2.94 14.37
N LEU A 41 8.64 -2.65 13.15
CA LEU A 41 7.22 -2.45 12.82
C LEU A 41 6.87 -3.12 11.51
N GLN A 42 5.64 -3.60 11.38
CA GLN A 42 5.13 -4.15 10.14
C GLN A 42 3.64 -3.87 9.93
N THR A 43 3.21 -3.95 8.67
CA THR A 43 1.80 -3.95 8.30
C THR A 43 1.61 -4.74 7.00
N ARG A 44 0.36 -5.12 6.70
CA ARG A 44 -0.01 -5.84 5.47
C ARG A 44 -1.23 -5.17 4.85
N PHE A 45 -1.20 -4.99 3.52
CA PHE A 45 -2.30 -4.35 2.81
C PHE A 45 -2.36 -4.80 1.34
N GLY A 46 -3.55 -4.77 0.77
CA GLY A 46 -3.76 -5.04 -0.66
C GLY A 46 -3.60 -3.79 -1.51
N VAL A 47 -3.04 -3.94 -2.70
CA VAL A 47 -3.05 -2.91 -3.77
C VAL A 47 -3.40 -3.56 -5.12
N PRO A 48 -3.95 -2.80 -6.09
CA PRO A 48 -4.10 -3.28 -7.46
C PRO A 48 -2.76 -3.67 -8.09
N ASP A 49 -2.77 -4.68 -8.95
CA ASP A 49 -1.58 -5.15 -9.67
C ASP A 49 -1.02 -4.14 -10.66
N SER A 50 -1.87 -3.23 -11.13
CA SER A 50 -1.47 -2.13 -12.01
C SER A 50 -0.69 -1.03 -11.31
N TRP A 51 -0.66 -1.00 -9.97
CA TRP A 51 0.08 0.02 -9.23
C TRP A 51 1.58 -0.22 -9.31
N ASP A 52 2.30 0.84 -9.64
CA ASP A 52 3.75 0.88 -9.58
C ASP A 52 4.26 1.01 -8.14
N GLN A 53 5.58 1.09 -7.98
CA GLN A 53 6.21 1.24 -6.67
C GLN A 53 5.80 2.51 -5.94
N TYR A 54 5.62 3.63 -6.64
CA TYR A 54 5.31 4.92 -6.04
C TYR A 54 3.86 4.94 -5.56
N ALA A 55 2.90 4.52 -6.39
CA ALA A 55 1.50 4.41 -6.02
C ALA A 55 1.29 3.44 -4.83
N ALA A 56 1.98 2.29 -4.84
CA ALA A 56 1.96 1.37 -3.71
C ALA A 56 2.59 1.96 -2.44
N TRP A 57 3.63 2.78 -2.57
CA TRP A 57 4.26 3.47 -1.44
C TRP A 57 3.32 4.49 -0.81
N GLN A 58 2.61 5.25 -1.63
CA GLN A 58 1.61 6.23 -1.20
C GLN A 58 0.50 5.59 -0.34
N ARG A 59 0.22 4.29 -0.55
CA ARG A 59 -0.75 3.55 0.27
C ARG A 59 -0.41 3.51 1.76
N LEU A 60 0.87 3.67 2.12
CA LEU A 60 1.36 3.62 3.49
C LEU A 60 0.74 4.69 4.41
N ASP A 61 0.23 5.79 3.84
CA ASP A 61 -0.27 6.94 4.60
C ASP A 61 -1.42 6.59 5.54
N SER A 62 -2.25 5.63 5.14
CA SER A 62 -3.39 5.17 5.95
C SER A 62 -3.15 3.84 6.65
N GLN A 63 -1.92 3.30 6.64
CA GLN A 63 -1.66 1.97 7.18
C GLN A 63 -1.29 2.02 8.65
N VAL A 64 -1.89 1.09 9.41
CA VAL A 64 -1.58 0.89 10.82
C VAL A 64 -0.49 -0.16 10.92
N PHE A 65 0.59 0.20 11.58
CA PHE A 65 1.75 -0.63 11.88
C PHE A 65 1.65 -1.23 13.27
N GLU A 66 2.01 -2.50 13.35
CA GLU A 66 2.11 -3.28 14.56
C GLU A 66 3.58 -3.55 14.91
N PRO A 67 3.95 -3.52 16.20
CA PRO A 67 5.30 -3.83 16.66
C PRO A 67 5.61 -5.31 16.44
N VAL A 68 6.78 -5.57 15.86
CA VAL A 68 7.32 -6.94 15.73
C VAL A 68 8.27 -7.25 16.88
N SER A 69 8.87 -6.23 17.48
CA SER A 69 9.75 -6.31 18.63
C SER A 69 9.38 -5.28 19.68
N THR A 70 9.90 -5.42 20.89
CA THR A 70 9.76 -4.41 21.94
C THR A 70 10.48 -3.12 21.52
N LEU A 71 9.71 -2.13 21.08
CA LEU A 71 10.20 -0.77 20.89
C LEU A 71 10.38 -0.12 22.25
N LYS A 72 11.60 0.36 22.54
CA LYS A 72 11.81 1.27 23.68
C LYS A 72 11.23 2.63 23.29
N LEU A 73 10.08 2.97 23.87
CA LEU A 73 9.47 4.28 23.73
C LEU A 73 10.10 5.23 24.76
N ASP A 74 10.40 6.46 24.36
CA ASP A 74 10.73 7.50 25.33
C ASP A 74 9.43 7.88 26.08
N PRO A 75 9.42 7.89 27.42
CA PRO A 75 8.25 8.29 28.19
C PRO A 75 7.79 9.74 27.93
N ASN A 76 8.63 10.59 27.35
CA ASN A 76 8.26 11.96 26.97
C ASN A 76 7.55 12.05 25.62
N ASP A 77 7.52 10.96 24.85
CA ASP A 77 6.88 10.92 23.55
C ASP A 77 5.37 10.65 23.71
N PHE A 78 4.60 11.71 23.99
CA PHE A 78 3.15 11.66 24.13
C PHE A 78 2.45 11.32 22.80
N GLY A 79 2.34 10.01 22.49
CA GLY A 79 1.65 9.53 21.30
C GLY A 79 2.37 9.80 19.98
N GLN A 80 3.62 10.24 20.04
CA GLN A 80 4.51 10.31 18.88
C GLN A 80 5.61 9.25 19.05
N LEU A 81 6.29 8.88 17.98
CA LEU A 81 7.45 8.01 18.06
C LEU A 81 8.42 8.41 16.96
N VAL A 82 9.62 8.83 17.35
CA VAL A 82 10.68 9.19 16.42
C VAL A 82 11.77 8.14 16.47
N ILE A 83 11.87 7.32 15.43
CA ILE A 83 12.93 6.31 15.31
C ILE A 83 14.06 6.91 14.48
N LYS A 84 15.26 7.03 15.08
CA LYS A 84 16.49 7.52 14.45
C LYS A 84 17.51 6.38 14.25
N GLY A 85 18.41 6.54 13.28
CA GLY A 85 19.50 5.60 12.99
C GLY A 85 19.43 5.09 11.55
N ASN A 86 19.99 3.91 11.29
CA ASN A 86 19.88 3.31 9.96
C ASN A 86 18.51 2.64 9.79
N ILE A 87 17.54 3.39 9.27
CA ILE A 87 16.18 2.91 9.08
C ILE A 87 16.00 2.45 7.64
N ARG A 88 15.48 1.23 7.46
CA ARG A 88 15.04 0.73 6.17
C ARG A 88 13.54 0.49 6.18
N VAL A 89 12.84 1.09 5.23
CA VAL A 89 11.43 0.77 4.97
C VAL A 89 11.38 -0.07 3.70
N THR A 90 10.74 -1.24 3.76
CA THR A 90 10.67 -2.19 2.64
C THR A 90 9.23 -2.61 2.39
N LEU A 91 8.80 -2.58 1.13
CA LEU A 91 7.60 -3.25 0.65
C LEU A 91 8.00 -4.61 0.08
N VAL A 92 7.31 -5.67 0.51
CA VAL A 92 7.57 -7.06 0.11
C VAL A 92 6.29 -7.64 -0.49
N HIS A 93 6.42 -8.34 -1.62
CA HIS A 93 5.36 -9.13 -2.25
C HIS A 93 5.85 -10.57 -2.43
N ALA A 94 5.10 -11.56 -1.91
CA ALA A 94 5.44 -12.98 -2.04
C ALA A 94 6.92 -13.30 -1.67
N GLY A 95 7.42 -12.70 -0.60
CA GLY A 95 8.81 -12.88 -0.14
C GLY A 95 9.88 -12.11 -0.94
N LYS A 96 9.52 -11.45 -2.04
CA LYS A 96 10.43 -10.66 -2.87
C LYS A 96 10.30 -9.17 -2.56
N ARG A 97 11.42 -8.46 -2.56
CA ARG A 97 11.46 -6.99 -2.40
C ARG A 97 10.72 -6.34 -3.57
N PHE A 98 9.69 -5.57 -3.27
CA PHE A 98 8.93 -4.78 -4.23
C PHE A 98 9.47 -3.35 -4.32
N ALA A 99 9.70 -2.69 -3.18
CA ALA A 99 10.31 -1.37 -3.08
C ALA A 99 11.10 -1.26 -1.76
N ALA A 100 12.12 -0.41 -1.70
CA ALA A 100 12.83 -0.14 -0.44
C ALA A 100 13.47 1.25 -0.44
N VAL A 101 13.49 1.89 0.72
CA VAL A 101 14.21 3.14 0.95
C VAL A 101 14.99 3.05 2.26
N ASN A 102 16.17 3.66 2.30
CA ASN A 102 16.94 3.83 3.54
C ASN A 102 16.88 5.32 3.91
N ILE A 103 16.58 5.59 5.18
CA ILE A 103 16.40 6.92 5.75
C ILE A 103 17.02 6.96 7.15
N GLU A 104 17.36 8.15 7.61
CA GLU A 104 18.03 8.33 8.92
C GLU A 104 17.04 8.45 10.09
N GLN A 105 15.80 8.78 9.77
CA GLN A 105 14.75 9.01 10.75
C GLN A 105 13.40 8.64 10.13
N ILE A 106 12.50 8.10 10.94
CA ILE A 106 11.08 8.00 10.63
C ILE A 106 10.23 8.48 11.80
N ARG A 107 9.17 9.24 11.51
CA ARG A 107 8.19 9.72 12.50
C ARG A 107 6.89 8.94 12.39
N LEU A 108 6.38 8.52 13.54
CA LEU A 108 5.12 7.81 13.69
C LEU A 108 4.24 8.51 14.72
N VAL A 109 2.94 8.30 14.61
CA VAL A 109 1.92 8.77 15.57
C VAL A 109 1.09 7.59 16.03
N SER A 110 0.72 7.58 17.31
CA SER A 110 -0.16 6.55 17.86
C SER A 110 -1.57 6.73 17.31
N VAL A 111 -2.21 5.63 16.94
CA VAL A 111 -3.60 5.67 16.42
C VAL A 111 -4.60 6.04 17.52
N SER A 112 -4.29 5.71 18.78
CA SER A 112 -5.06 6.14 19.94
C SER A 112 -4.19 6.21 21.20
N ALA A 113 -4.66 6.91 22.24
CA ALA A 113 -3.95 7.02 23.49
C ALA A 113 -3.74 5.63 24.13
N GLY A 114 -2.48 5.25 24.38
CA GLY A 114 -2.12 3.96 24.97
C GLY A 114 -2.15 2.75 24.01
N ALA A 115 -2.50 2.94 22.74
CA ALA A 115 -2.39 1.86 21.75
C ALA A 115 -0.93 1.54 21.44
N LYS A 116 -0.68 0.26 21.15
CA LYS A 116 0.62 -0.22 20.65
C LYS A 116 0.67 -0.24 19.12
N THR A 117 -0.17 0.56 18.46
CA THR A 117 -0.26 0.62 17.01
C THR A 117 0.06 2.02 16.51
N TRP A 118 0.72 2.09 15.36
CA TRP A 118 1.37 3.30 14.89
C TRP A 118 1.01 3.59 13.44
N GLN A 119 0.83 4.86 13.09
CA GLN A 119 0.73 5.32 11.71
C GLN A 119 1.95 6.18 11.39
N LEU A 120 2.30 6.27 10.11
CA LEU A 120 3.30 7.25 9.69
C LEU A 120 2.77 8.65 9.98
N ALA A 121 3.64 9.53 10.48
CA ALA A 121 3.26 10.91 10.73
C ALA A 121 2.89 11.61 9.39
N PRO A 122 2.01 12.63 9.42
CA PRO A 122 1.64 13.38 8.21
C PRO A 122 2.87 13.85 7.42
N GLY A 123 2.82 13.66 6.10
CA GLY A 123 3.91 14.03 5.16
C GLY A 123 5.12 13.09 5.15
N GLU A 124 5.17 12.09 6.02
CA GLU A 124 6.30 11.16 6.08
C GLU A 124 6.35 10.21 4.87
N VAL A 125 5.19 9.83 4.34
CA VAL A 125 5.08 9.04 3.11
C VAL A 125 5.66 9.79 1.92
N ASP A 126 5.28 11.05 1.71
CA ASP A 126 5.82 11.87 0.62
C ASP A 126 7.32 12.09 0.75
N ARG A 127 7.80 12.37 1.98
CA ARG A 127 9.23 12.53 2.24
C ARG A 127 10.01 11.27 1.87
N THR A 128 9.51 10.10 2.26
CA THR A 128 10.18 8.81 1.97
C THR A 128 10.03 8.39 0.50
N ALA A 129 8.92 8.74 -0.15
CA ALA A 129 8.71 8.50 -1.58
C ALA A 129 9.67 9.31 -2.46
N LYS A 130 9.99 10.56 -2.08
CA LYS A 130 11.02 11.36 -2.77
C LYS A 130 12.40 10.68 -2.71
N ALA A 131 12.77 10.14 -1.56
CA ALA A 131 14.03 9.40 -1.39
C ALA A 131 14.05 8.07 -2.16
N LEU A 132 12.89 7.46 -2.44
CA LEU A 132 12.77 6.27 -3.30
C LEU A 132 13.13 6.60 -4.76
N ASN A 133 12.71 7.77 -5.26
CA ASN A 133 12.95 8.19 -6.64
C ASN A 133 14.37 8.71 -6.86
N ALA A 134 14.96 9.40 -5.89
CA ALA A 134 16.31 9.94 -5.97
C ALA A 134 17.44 8.89 -6.14
N LYS A 135 17.12 7.58 -6.00
CA LYS A 135 18.06 6.47 -6.25
C LYS A 135 17.92 5.83 -7.64
N LYS A 136 16.97 6.27 -8.45
CA LYS A 136 16.77 5.76 -9.82
C LYS A 136 17.52 6.57 -10.88
N GLU A 137 18.02 7.74 -10.50
CA GLU A 137 18.94 8.58 -11.29
C GLU A 137 20.39 8.15 -11.03
#